data_AF-A0A3C1DZJ0-F1
#
_entry.id   AF-A0A3C1DZJ0-F1
#
_cell.length_a   1.000
_cell.length_b   1.000
_cell.length_c   1.000
_cell.angle_alpha   90.00
_cell.angle_beta   90.00
_cell.angle_gamma   90.00
#
_symmetry.space_group_name_H-M   'P 1'
#
loop_
_entity.id
_entity.type
_entity.pdbx_description
1 polymer ?
#
loop_
_entity_poly.entity_id
_entity_poly.type
_entity_poly.pdbx_seq_one_letter_code
_entity_poly.pdbx_strand_id
1 'polypeptide(L)'
;AQQYDPDGPAARDPSEGGPSHRESPGHGYIEGVLDPVSLGTIDRYLCDTGTIGVLFDDDGQCVNVGREKRLFTARQRVGMAVRDGGCMIGDCDRPPAWCEAHHIDEWERDAGQTNIEDGILLCRFHHLNLHNNGWQILRRGASYWLKPPRSVDPEQVLIPMPSKSRAFQEAMRHATDER
;
A
#
# COMPACT_ATOMS: atom_id res chain seq x y z
N ALA A 1 27.75 -2.01 -34.92
CA ALA A 1 26.69 -2.27 -35.91
C ALA A 1 26.40 -3.76 -35.91
N GLN A 2 25.28 -4.18 -35.34
CA GLN A 2 24.72 -5.52 -35.51
C GLN A 2 23.20 -5.33 -35.73
N GLN A 3 22.72 -5.97 -36.80
CA GLN A 3 21.42 -5.80 -37.45
C GLN A 3 20.27 -6.39 -36.63
N TYR A 4 19.10 -5.78 -36.80
CA TYR A 4 17.79 -6.24 -36.32
C TYR A 4 17.22 -7.27 -37.30
N ASP A 5 16.68 -8.38 -36.76
CA ASP A 5 15.99 -9.46 -37.47
C ASP A 5 14.45 -9.29 -37.27
N PRO A 6 13.64 -9.20 -38.34
CA PRO A 6 12.24 -8.77 -38.26
C PRO A 6 11.19 -9.87 -38.00
N ASP A 7 11.52 -11.17 -37.92
CA ASP A 7 10.51 -12.25 -37.92
C ASP A 7 10.47 -13.12 -36.64
N GLY A 8 10.03 -12.54 -35.52
CA GLY A 8 9.66 -13.25 -34.29
C GLY A 8 8.14 -13.55 -34.20
N PRO A 9 7.71 -14.69 -33.62
CA PRO A 9 6.38 -15.27 -33.84
C PRO A 9 5.21 -14.47 -33.25
N ALA A 10 4.12 -14.42 -34.02
CA ALA A 10 2.89 -13.68 -33.75
C ALA A 10 2.21 -14.07 -32.41
N ALA A 11 1.93 -13.06 -31.59
CA ALA A 11 1.12 -13.18 -30.38
C ALA A 11 -0.38 -13.23 -30.72
N ARG A 12 -1.12 -14.03 -29.96
CA ARG A 12 -2.54 -14.35 -30.15
C ARG A 12 -3.46 -13.13 -30.02
N ASP A 13 -4.54 -13.16 -30.80
CA ASP A 13 -5.62 -12.18 -30.88
C ASP A 13 -6.36 -12.00 -29.53
N PRO A 14 -6.48 -10.78 -28.98
CA PRO A 14 -7.19 -10.51 -27.72
C PRO A 14 -8.73 -10.41 -27.84
N SER A 15 -9.34 -10.78 -28.97
CA SER A 15 -10.78 -10.57 -29.21
C SER A 15 -11.76 -11.48 -28.44
N GLU A 16 -11.32 -12.27 -27.45
CA GLU A 16 -12.22 -13.04 -26.56
C GLU A 16 -12.54 -12.26 -25.27
N GLY A 17 -13.68 -11.57 -25.27
CA GLY A 17 -14.17 -10.74 -24.17
C GLY A 17 -14.75 -11.50 -22.97
N GLY A 18 -14.32 -11.12 -21.76
CA GLY A 18 -14.95 -11.43 -20.46
C GLY A 18 -15.84 -10.26 -19.97
N PRO A 19 -16.74 -10.49 -18.98
CA PRO A 19 -17.94 -9.69 -18.79
C PRO A 19 -17.68 -8.26 -18.32
N SER A 20 -18.44 -7.34 -18.92
CA SER A 20 -18.53 -5.91 -18.64
C SER A 20 -18.93 -5.64 -17.18
N HIS A 21 -18.01 -5.07 -16.40
CA HIS A 21 -18.38 -4.26 -15.24
C HIS A 21 -18.92 -2.91 -15.76
N ARG A 22 -20.09 -2.50 -15.27
CA ARG A 22 -20.62 -1.15 -15.55
C ARG A 22 -19.73 -0.13 -14.83
N GLU A 23 -18.96 0.63 -15.59
CA GLU A 23 -18.20 1.77 -15.09
C GLU A 23 -19.17 2.89 -14.66
N SER A 24 -19.07 3.32 -13.41
CA SER A 24 -19.61 4.64 -13.02
C SER A 24 -18.76 5.71 -13.71
N PRO A 25 -19.33 6.72 -14.38
CA PRO A 25 -18.54 7.71 -15.10
C PRO A 25 -17.87 8.65 -14.09
N GLY A 26 -16.59 8.44 -13.84
CA GLY A 26 -15.75 9.38 -13.11
C GLY A 26 -15.19 10.48 -14.02
N HIS A 27 -14.70 11.55 -13.43
CA HIS A 27 -13.96 12.61 -14.11
C HIS A 27 -12.86 13.12 -13.18
N GLY A 28 -11.84 13.77 -13.75
CA GLY A 28 -10.76 14.39 -13.00
C GLY A 28 -10.61 15.88 -13.33
N TYR A 29 -9.70 16.54 -12.64
CA TYR A 29 -9.33 17.94 -12.89
C TYR A 29 -7.81 18.03 -13.04
N ILE A 30 -7.35 18.82 -13.99
CA ILE A 30 -5.93 19.14 -14.20
C ILE A 30 -5.73 20.58 -13.74
N GLU A 31 -4.66 20.84 -13.01
CA GLU A 31 -4.33 22.19 -12.54
C GLU A 31 -4.25 23.17 -13.72
N GLY A 32 -4.92 24.31 -13.61
CA GLY A 32 -5.06 25.29 -14.69
C GLY A 32 -6.16 24.99 -15.73
N VAL A 33 -6.83 23.83 -15.66
CA VAL A 33 -8.00 23.49 -16.49
C VAL A 33 -9.24 23.46 -15.61
N LEU A 34 -10.17 24.38 -15.87
CA LEU A 34 -11.38 24.53 -15.05
C LEU A 34 -12.46 23.51 -15.38
N ASP A 35 -12.44 22.98 -16.61
CA ASP A 35 -13.39 21.99 -17.07
C ASP A 35 -12.95 20.57 -16.62
N PRO A 36 -13.90 19.72 -16.19
CA PRO A 36 -13.60 18.34 -15.86
C PRO A 36 -13.11 17.59 -17.11
N VAL A 37 -12.08 16.76 -16.94
CA VAL A 37 -11.54 15.90 -18.00
C VAL A 37 -11.98 14.46 -17.81
N SER A 38 -12.03 13.71 -18.91
CA SER A 38 -12.39 12.29 -18.87
C SER A 38 -11.34 11.46 -18.12
N LEU A 39 -11.73 10.33 -17.52
CA LEU A 39 -10.77 9.39 -16.92
C LEU A 39 -9.73 8.92 -17.94
N GLY A 40 -10.10 8.68 -19.20
CA GLY A 40 -9.14 8.31 -20.24
C GLY A 40 -8.08 9.39 -20.52
N THR A 41 -8.42 10.68 -20.31
CA THR A 41 -7.46 11.78 -20.33
C THR A 41 -6.55 11.75 -19.10
N ILE A 42 -7.11 11.49 -17.91
CA ILE A 42 -6.34 11.33 -16.66
C ILE A 42 -5.36 10.16 -16.79
N ASP A 43 -5.81 8.97 -17.19
CA ASP A 43 -4.97 7.77 -17.32
C ASP A 43 -3.79 8.00 -18.26
N ARG A 44 -4.03 8.67 -19.39
CA ARG A 44 -2.96 9.03 -20.33
C ARG A 44 -1.91 9.93 -19.69
N TYR A 45 -2.33 10.83 -18.80
CA TYR A 45 -1.45 11.72 -18.05
C TYR A 45 -0.69 10.99 -16.93
N LEU A 46 -1.35 10.04 -16.24
CA LEU A 46 -0.74 9.17 -15.23
C LEU A 46 0.31 8.23 -15.85
N CYS A 47 0.15 7.79 -17.10
CA CYS A 47 1.14 6.96 -17.80
C CYS A 47 2.42 7.71 -18.18
N ASP A 48 2.35 9.04 -18.36
CA ASP A 48 3.47 9.87 -18.81
C ASP A 48 4.26 10.49 -17.64
N THR A 49 3.63 10.62 -16.47
CA THR A 49 4.21 11.32 -15.31
C THR A 49 4.19 10.46 -14.04
N GLY A 50 5.15 10.68 -13.14
CA GLY A 50 5.09 10.10 -11.79
C GLY A 50 4.01 10.80 -10.95
N THR A 51 3.19 10.05 -10.24
CA THR A 51 2.04 10.57 -9.48
C THR A 51 2.14 10.28 -7.99
N ILE A 52 1.63 11.18 -7.15
CA ILE A 52 1.50 10.98 -5.70
C ILE A 52 0.02 10.97 -5.36
N GLY A 53 -0.46 9.85 -4.81
CA GLY A 53 -1.84 9.72 -4.36
C GLY A 53 -2.06 10.46 -3.03
N VAL A 54 -3.00 11.40 -3.02
CA VAL A 54 -3.43 12.11 -1.81
C VAL A 54 -4.90 11.78 -1.56
N LEU A 55 -5.17 11.13 -0.44
CA LEU A 55 -6.54 10.87 0.03
C LEU A 55 -6.95 12.00 0.98
N PHE A 56 -8.17 12.50 0.85
CA PHE A 56 -8.76 13.45 1.79
C PHE A 56 -9.85 12.76 2.63
N ASP A 57 -10.02 13.19 3.88
CA ASP A 57 -11.18 12.81 4.70
C ASP A 57 -12.40 13.69 4.39
N ASP A 58 -13.52 13.44 5.07
CA ASP A 58 -14.78 14.17 4.88
C ASP A 58 -14.68 15.67 5.22
N ASP A 59 -13.67 16.06 6.02
CA ASP A 59 -13.36 17.45 6.35
C ASP A 59 -12.39 18.10 5.34
N GLY A 60 -12.07 17.39 4.25
CA GLY A 60 -11.14 17.84 3.22
C GLY A 60 -9.68 17.87 3.70
N GLN A 61 -9.33 17.14 4.77
CA GLN A 61 -7.96 17.06 5.28
C GLN A 61 -7.23 15.87 4.69
N CYS A 62 -5.98 16.10 4.29
CA CYS A 62 -5.14 15.06 3.72
C CYS A 62 -4.83 13.93 4.73
N VAL A 63 -5.20 12.71 4.36
CA VAL A 63 -4.96 11.44 5.07
C VAL A 63 -3.65 10.80 4.62
N ASN A 64 -3.24 10.96 3.36
CA ASN A 64 -1.99 10.42 2.81
C ASN A 64 -1.13 11.56 2.26
N VAL A 65 0.01 11.81 2.89
CA VAL A 65 0.87 12.98 2.62
C VAL A 65 2.09 12.65 1.75
N GLY A 66 2.19 11.41 1.25
CA GLY A 66 3.29 10.99 0.38
C GLY A 66 4.64 11.30 1.01
N ARG A 67 5.46 12.10 0.30
CA ARG A 67 6.80 12.51 0.76
C ARG A 67 6.89 13.88 1.47
N GLU A 68 5.77 14.57 1.68
CA GLU A 68 5.78 15.91 2.30
C GLU A 68 6.14 15.89 3.79
N LYS A 69 5.77 14.82 4.51
CA LYS A 69 6.07 14.66 5.93
C LYS A 69 6.71 13.30 6.20
N ARG A 70 7.87 13.33 6.86
CA ARG A 70 8.58 12.12 7.29
C ARG A 70 7.79 11.29 8.30
N LEU A 71 7.12 11.93 9.26
CA LEU A 71 6.39 11.22 10.32
C LEU A 71 4.91 11.08 9.97
N PHE A 72 4.36 9.91 10.28
CA PHE A 72 2.91 9.69 10.22
C PHE A 72 2.17 10.69 11.11
N THR A 73 1.12 11.28 10.56
CA THR A 73 0.23 12.19 11.28
C THR A 73 -0.59 11.43 12.33
N ALA A 74 -1.17 12.15 13.30
CA ALA A 74 -2.04 11.55 14.31
C ALA A 74 -3.23 10.78 13.68
N ARG A 75 -3.84 11.34 12.62
CA ARG A 75 -4.94 10.68 11.88
C ARG A 75 -4.49 9.40 11.20
N GLN A 76 -3.34 9.42 10.54
CA GLN A 76 -2.76 8.21 9.94
C GLN A 76 -2.51 7.12 10.98
N ARG A 77 -2.05 7.50 12.17
CA ARG A 77 -1.87 6.55 13.29
C ARG A 77 -3.18 5.96 13.78
N VAL A 78 -4.27 6.74 13.81
CA VAL A 78 -5.61 6.21 14.12
C VAL A 78 -6.08 5.25 13.03
N GLY A 79 -5.91 5.61 11.75
CA GLY A 79 -6.23 4.71 10.63
C GLY A 79 -5.47 3.40 10.68
N MET A 80 -4.16 3.45 10.95
CA MET A 80 -3.35 2.24 11.19
C MET A 80 -3.79 1.48 12.44
N ALA A 81 -4.21 2.15 13.51
CA ALA A 81 -4.75 1.46 14.70
C ALA A 81 -6.02 0.67 14.39
N VAL A 82 -6.92 1.24 13.58
CA VAL A 82 -8.14 0.57 13.10
C VAL A 82 -7.78 -0.58 12.17
N ARG A 83 -6.82 -0.41 11.25
CA ARG A 83 -6.40 -1.47 10.32
C ARG A 83 -5.67 -2.61 11.03
N ASP A 84 -4.70 -2.31 11.88
CA ASP A 84 -3.76 -3.30 12.43
C ASP A 84 -4.29 -3.94 13.72
N GLY A 85 -5.01 -3.20 14.55
CA GLY A 85 -5.51 -3.66 15.84
C GLY A 85 -4.44 -3.82 16.93
N GLY A 86 -3.18 -3.49 16.66
CA GLY A 86 -2.07 -3.56 17.61
C GLY A 86 -0.74 -3.84 16.92
N CYS A 87 0.22 -4.37 17.67
CA CYS A 87 1.48 -4.82 17.10
C CYS A 87 1.25 -5.95 16.11
N MET A 88 1.65 -5.80 14.85
CA MET A 88 1.35 -6.76 13.79
C MET A 88 2.22 -8.04 13.80
N ILE A 89 3.21 -8.13 14.69
CA ILE A 89 4.05 -9.34 14.83
C ILE A 89 3.25 -10.44 15.53
N GLY A 90 3.09 -11.58 14.85
CA GLY A 90 2.66 -12.89 15.37
C GLY A 90 1.68 -12.84 16.54
N ASP A 91 2.04 -13.46 17.65
CA ASP A 91 1.20 -13.57 18.86
C ASP A 91 1.31 -12.36 19.81
N CYS A 92 1.92 -11.26 19.38
CA CYS A 92 2.05 -10.08 20.22
C CYS A 92 0.68 -9.40 20.44
N ASP A 93 0.26 -9.27 21.69
CA ASP A 93 -1.05 -8.72 22.08
C ASP A 93 -1.00 -7.23 22.42
N ARG A 94 0.13 -6.57 22.18
CA ARG A 94 0.31 -5.15 22.54
C ARG A 94 -0.70 -4.28 21.75
N PRO A 95 -1.49 -3.44 22.44
CA PRO A 95 -2.50 -2.62 21.80
C PRO A 95 -1.87 -1.48 20.98
N PRO A 96 -2.63 -0.83 20.07
CA PRO A 96 -2.13 0.26 19.25
C PRO A 96 -1.51 1.42 20.05
N ALA A 97 -2.04 1.70 21.24
CA ALA A 97 -1.51 2.75 22.13
C ALA A 97 -0.05 2.50 22.56
N TRP A 98 0.43 1.26 22.47
CA TRP A 98 1.78 0.86 22.84
C TRP A 98 2.67 0.61 21.61
N CYS A 99 2.18 1.01 20.44
CA CYS A 99 2.83 0.81 19.16
C CYS A 99 3.35 2.12 18.56
N GLU A 100 4.46 1.99 17.87
CA GLU A 100 5.08 2.99 17.02
C GLU A 100 4.71 2.64 15.56
N ALA A 101 4.56 3.67 14.72
CA ALA A 101 4.34 3.46 13.29
C ALA A 101 5.69 3.30 12.60
N HIS A 102 5.83 2.23 11.83
CA HIS A 102 7.01 1.86 11.09
C HIS A 102 6.75 1.99 9.59
N HIS A 103 7.63 2.69 8.87
CA HIS A 103 7.62 2.67 7.41
C HIS A 103 8.15 1.34 6.90
N ILE A 104 7.40 0.68 6.02
CA ILE A 104 7.80 -0.61 5.43
C ILE A 104 8.99 -0.43 4.50
N ASP A 105 8.87 0.51 3.56
CA ASP A 105 10.00 1.05 2.82
C ASP A 105 10.56 2.21 3.62
N GLU A 106 11.83 2.16 4.01
CA GLU A 106 12.38 3.18 4.88
C GLU A 106 12.41 4.54 4.14
N TRP A 107 12.00 5.59 4.87
CA TRP A 107 11.74 6.91 4.30
C TRP A 107 12.91 7.52 3.52
N GLU A 108 14.13 7.31 4.00
CA GLU A 108 15.35 7.93 3.48
C GLU A 108 16.11 7.01 2.53
N ARG A 109 16.31 5.75 2.93
CA ARG A 109 17.00 4.69 2.21
C ARG A 109 16.23 4.22 0.97
N ASP A 110 14.92 4.02 1.10
CA ASP A 110 14.09 3.41 0.06
C ASP A 110 13.11 4.42 -0.57
N ALA A 111 13.20 5.70 -0.19
CA ALA A 111 12.27 6.76 -0.58
C ALA A 111 10.79 6.41 -0.28
N GLY A 112 10.55 5.71 0.83
CA GLY A 112 9.22 5.29 1.26
C GLY A 112 8.24 6.46 1.43
N GLN A 113 6.95 6.16 1.33
CA GLN A 113 5.86 7.13 1.44
C GLN A 113 5.22 7.10 2.83
N THR A 114 4.67 8.24 3.26
CA THR A 114 3.91 8.36 4.51
C THR A 114 2.44 8.25 4.13
N ASN A 115 2.06 7.05 3.71
CA ASN A 115 0.69 6.65 3.46
C ASN A 115 0.30 5.57 4.45
N ILE A 116 -0.98 5.48 4.82
CA ILE A 116 -1.44 4.48 5.79
C ILE A 116 -1.02 3.07 5.37
N GLU A 117 -1.18 2.73 4.08
CA GLU A 117 -0.85 1.42 3.55
C GLU A 117 0.64 1.05 3.58
N ASP A 118 1.53 2.04 3.62
CA ASP A 118 2.99 1.86 3.65
C ASP A 118 3.56 1.95 5.07
N GLY A 119 2.71 2.26 6.05
CA GLY A 119 2.99 2.19 7.48
C GLY A 119 2.44 0.92 8.11
N ILE A 120 3.06 0.47 9.21
CA ILE A 120 2.58 -0.66 10.03
C ILE A 120 2.86 -0.42 11.52
N LEU A 121 1.95 -0.86 12.40
CA LEU A 121 2.12 -0.72 13.84
C LEU A 121 2.96 -1.86 14.44
N LEU A 122 4.00 -1.47 15.18
CA LEU A 122 4.87 -2.38 15.94
C LEU A 122 5.08 -1.85 17.35
N CYS A 123 5.05 -2.72 18.37
CA CYS A 123 5.44 -2.31 19.72
C CYS A 123 6.94 -1.96 19.74
N ARG A 124 7.37 -1.11 20.67
CA ARG A 124 8.77 -0.65 20.75
C ARG A 124 9.80 -1.78 20.68
N PHE A 125 9.54 -2.90 21.37
CA PHE A 125 10.42 -4.08 21.35
C PHE A 125 10.59 -4.65 19.93
N HIS A 126 9.48 -4.91 19.23
CA HIS A 126 9.51 -5.46 17.89
C HIS A 126 9.98 -4.45 16.85
N HIS A 127 9.68 -3.17 17.02
CA HIS A 127 10.17 -2.11 16.15
C HIS A 127 11.70 -2.03 16.17
N LEU A 128 12.32 -2.04 17.35
CA LEU A 128 13.77 -2.07 17.51
C LEU A 128 14.40 -3.37 16.97
N ASN A 129 13.75 -4.51 17.21
CA ASN A 129 14.23 -5.79 16.70
C ASN A 129 14.29 -5.79 15.16
N LEU A 130 13.27 -5.20 14.51
CA LEU A 130 13.25 -5.08 13.07
C LEU A 130 14.41 -4.22 12.54
N HIS A 131 14.62 -3.03 13.11
CA HIS A 131 15.72 -2.15 12.71
C HIS A 131 17.10 -2.78 12.88
N ASN A 132 17.32 -3.50 13.98
CA ASN A 132 18.67 -3.90 14.38
C ASN A 132 19.08 -5.28 13.86
N ASN A 133 18.12 -6.15 13.53
CA ASN A 133 18.42 -7.57 13.29
C ASN A 133 18.09 -8.05 11.87
N GLY A 134 17.87 -7.13 10.93
CA GLY A 134 17.71 -7.47 9.51
C GLY A 134 16.38 -8.15 9.14
N TRP A 135 15.38 -8.07 10.02
CA TRP A 135 14.01 -8.42 9.65
C TRP A 135 13.45 -7.37 8.70
N GLN A 136 12.61 -7.81 7.76
CA GLN A 136 11.96 -6.92 6.81
C GLN A 136 10.47 -7.18 6.82
N ILE A 137 9.68 -6.15 6.50
CA ILE A 137 8.26 -6.31 6.21
C ILE A 137 8.07 -6.13 4.71
N LEU A 138 7.24 -6.97 4.11
CA LEU A 138 6.85 -6.86 2.71
C LEU A 138 5.37 -6.59 2.64
N ARG A 139 4.98 -5.72 1.71
CA ARG A 139 3.60 -5.48 1.33
C ARG A 139 3.34 -6.03 -0.07
N ARG A 140 2.18 -6.63 -0.29
CA ARG A 140 1.66 -7.04 -1.61
C ARG A 140 0.15 -6.81 -1.60
N GLY A 141 -0.30 -5.78 -2.32
CA GLY A 141 -1.69 -5.31 -2.23
C GLY A 141 -2.05 -4.88 -0.81
N ALA A 142 -3.13 -5.45 -0.27
CA ALA A 142 -3.62 -5.16 1.08
C ALA A 142 -3.03 -6.07 2.18
N SER A 143 -2.08 -6.95 1.83
CA SER A 143 -1.51 -7.93 2.76
C SER A 143 -0.06 -7.61 3.12
N TYR A 144 0.34 -8.03 4.32
CA TYR A 144 1.66 -7.80 4.90
C TYR A 144 2.31 -9.12 5.31
N TRP A 145 3.62 -9.21 5.15
CA TRP A 145 4.42 -10.37 5.50
C TRP A 145 5.70 -9.97 6.21
N LEU A 146 6.07 -10.73 7.23
CA LEU A 146 7.36 -10.64 7.88
C LEU A 146 8.34 -11.55 7.13
N LYS A 147 9.49 -10.99 6.76
CA LYS A 147 10.60 -11.72 6.13
C LYS A 147 11.76 -11.81 7.14
N PRO A 148 12.12 -13.02 7.58
CA PRO A 148 13.25 -13.20 8.49
C PRO A 148 14.60 -12.95 7.78
N PRO A 149 15.64 -12.53 8.52
CA PRO A 149 17.00 -12.49 8.00
C PRO A 149 17.51 -13.92 7.74
N ARG A 150 18.46 -14.08 6.80
CA ARG A 150 19.06 -15.37 6.46
C ARG A 150 19.75 -16.08 7.64
N SER A 151 20.17 -15.31 8.64
CA SER A 151 20.76 -15.84 9.88
C SER A 151 19.75 -16.54 10.78
N VAL A 152 18.46 -16.21 10.68
CA VAL A 152 17.37 -16.84 11.44
C VAL A 152 16.71 -17.94 10.61
N ASP A 153 16.45 -17.65 9.32
CA ASP A 153 15.90 -18.61 8.37
C ASP A 153 16.61 -18.46 7.02
N PRO A 154 17.48 -19.42 6.63
CA PRO A 154 18.22 -19.37 5.37
C PRO A 154 17.32 -19.26 4.13
N GLU A 155 16.13 -19.86 4.17
CA GLU A 155 15.15 -19.87 3.07
C GLU A 155 14.29 -18.60 3.07
N GLN A 156 14.33 -17.81 4.15
CA GLN A 156 13.58 -16.58 4.34
C GLN A 156 12.07 -16.74 4.05
N VAL A 157 11.48 -17.81 4.59
CA VAL A 157 10.06 -18.11 4.40
C VAL A 157 9.22 -16.97 4.96
N LEU A 158 8.27 -16.47 4.14
CA LEU A 158 7.43 -15.34 4.51
C LEU A 158 6.37 -15.75 5.52
N ILE A 159 6.31 -15.03 6.62
CA ILE A 159 5.32 -15.24 7.69
C ILE A 159 4.20 -14.21 7.50
N PRO A 160 2.93 -14.63 7.33
CA PRO A 160 1.83 -13.69 7.15
C PRO A 160 1.61 -12.85 8.42
N MET A 161 1.29 -11.56 8.23
CA MET A 161 0.96 -10.62 9.30
C MET A 161 -0.49 -10.15 9.13
N PRO A 162 -1.49 -10.95 9.51
CA PRO A 162 -2.89 -10.57 9.38
C PRO A 162 -3.24 -9.46 10.38
N SER A 163 -4.20 -8.61 10.00
CA SER A 163 -4.81 -7.63 10.91
C SER A 163 -5.36 -8.32 12.17
N LYS A 164 -5.16 -7.69 13.34
CA LYS A 164 -5.74 -8.12 14.62
C LYS A 164 -7.03 -7.37 14.98
N SER A 165 -7.40 -6.38 14.17
CA SER A 165 -8.59 -5.56 14.39
C SER A 165 -9.84 -6.33 13.98
N ARG A 166 -10.70 -6.65 14.96
CA ARG A 166 -11.99 -7.31 14.70
C ARG A 166 -12.89 -6.45 13.80
N ALA A 167 -12.97 -5.16 14.08
CA ALA A 167 -13.75 -4.22 13.29
C ALA A 167 -13.31 -4.18 11.82
N PHE A 168 -12.00 -4.17 11.57
CA PHE A 168 -11.47 -4.21 10.21
C PHE A 168 -11.75 -5.55 9.52
N GLN A 169 -11.54 -6.67 10.22
CA GLN A 169 -11.83 -7.99 9.68
C GLN A 169 -13.32 -8.17 9.33
N GLU A 170 -14.23 -7.63 10.15
CA GLU A 170 -15.67 -7.64 9.90
C GLU A 170 -16.02 -6.79 8.67
N ALA A 171 -15.53 -5.55 8.61
CA ALA A 171 -15.74 -4.67 7.46
C ALA A 171 -15.26 -5.30 6.14
N MET A 172 -14.08 -5.94 6.16
CA MET A 172 -13.53 -6.62 4.98
C MET A 172 -14.33 -7.85 4.57
N ARG A 173 -14.90 -8.61 5.53
CA ARG A 173 -15.80 -9.74 5.23
C ARG A 173 -17.06 -9.27 4.51
N HIS A 174 -17.69 -8.20 4.99
CA HIS A 174 -18.87 -7.63 4.35
C HIS A 174 -18.58 -7.09 2.94
N ALA A 175 -17.43 -6.43 2.76
CA ALA A 175 -17.01 -5.93 1.44
C ALA A 175 -16.75 -7.04 0.41
N THR A 176 -16.43 -8.26 0.85
CA THR A 176 -16.30 -9.44 -0.03
C THR A 176 -17.61 -10.13 -0.33
N ASP A 177 -18.60 -10.07 0.57
CA ASP A 177 -19.93 -10.68 0.37
C ASP A 177 -20.84 -9.84 -0.55
N GLU A 178 -20.53 -8.56 -0.74
CA GLU A 178 -21.27 -7.62 -1.61
C GLU A 178 -20.74 -7.57 -3.06
N ARG A 179 -19.77 -8.43 -3.43
CA ARG A 179 -19.22 -8.56 -4.80
C ARG A 179 -19.69 -9.84 -5.48
#